data_AF-A0A4Q5YTF3-F1
#
_entry.id   AF-A0A4Q5YTF3-F1
#
_cell.length_a   1.000
_cell.length_b   1.000
_cell.length_c   1.000
_cell.angle_alpha   90.00
_cell.angle_beta   90.00
_cell.angle_gamma   90.00
#
_symmetry.space_group_name_H-M   'P 1'
#
loop_
_entity.id
_entity.type
_entity.pdbx_description
1 polymer ?
#
loop_
_entity_poly.entity_id
_entity_poly.type
_entity_poly.pdbx_seq_one_letter_code
_entity_poly.pdbx_strand_id
1 'polypeptide(L)'
;MARIFNIYFTYDDLLYNAIVSVRTTPFFTEYNLGNLDADLAFLLPGSKVFSQRPGHLFFQNIAPHHSVDLMNEIIRSINEHLHAGNDVSSQA
;
A
#
# COMPACT_ATOMS: atom_id res chain seq x y z
N MET A 1 -5.12 -16.05 8.13
CA MET A 1 -4.69 -14.99 9.06
C MET A 1 -4.67 -13.68 8.29
N ALA A 2 -5.38 -12.65 8.75
CA ALA A 2 -5.28 -11.32 8.15
C ALA A 2 -4.05 -10.62 8.75
N ARG A 3 -3.11 -10.16 7.92
CA ARG A 3 -1.96 -9.37 8.38
C ARG A 3 -2.37 -7.90 8.35
N ILE A 4 -2.17 -7.18 9.44
CA ILE A 4 -2.44 -5.74 9.51
C ILE A 4 -1.14 -5.05 9.91
N PHE A 5 -0.78 -3.98 9.23
CA PHE A 5 0.40 -3.20 9.55
C PHE A 5 0.20 -1.72 9.19
N ASN A 6 1.01 -0.85 9.79
CA ASN A 6 1.03 0.56 9.44
C ASN A 6 2.11 0.82 8.39
N ILE A 7 1.78 1.66 7.42
CA ILE A 7 2.75 2.27 6.51
C ILE A 7 2.86 3.76 6.83
N TYR A 8 4.05 4.29 6.59
CA TYR A 8 4.33 5.72 6.64
C TYR A 8 4.85 6.12 5.27
N PHE A 9 4.38 7.24 4.76
CA PHE A 9 4.79 7.77 3.46
C PHE A 9 4.77 9.29 3.49
N THR A 10 5.60 9.90 2.65
CA THR A 10 5.66 11.36 2.53
C THR A 10 5.01 11.77 1.23
N TYR A 11 4.10 12.73 1.30
CA TYR A 11 3.45 13.32 0.14
C TYR A 11 3.33 14.82 0.36
N ASP A 12 3.71 15.62 -0.64
CA ASP A 12 3.69 17.09 -0.52
C ASP A 12 4.43 17.63 0.73
N ASP A 13 5.63 17.08 1.00
CA ASP A 13 6.47 17.37 2.18
C ASP A 13 5.82 17.10 3.56
N LEU A 14 4.66 16.44 3.59
CA LEU A 14 3.97 16.04 4.81
C LEU A 14 4.08 14.53 5.03
N LEU A 15 4.30 14.14 6.29
CA LEU A 15 4.34 12.74 6.69
C LEU A 15 2.92 12.25 6.99
N TYR A 16 2.49 11.23 6.26
CA TYR A 16 1.21 10.57 6.46
C TYR A 16 1.40 9.12 6.90
N ASN A 17 0.35 8.57 7.51
CA ASN A 17 0.27 7.18 7.89
C ASN A 17 -1.03 6.56 7.41
N ALA A 18 -0.99 5.27 7.13
CA ALA A 18 -2.17 4.49 6.79
C ALA A 18 -2.09 3.09 7.40
N ILE A 19 -3.25 2.55 7.76
CA ILE A 19 -3.38 1.17 8.22
C ILE A 19 -3.62 0.30 6.99
N VAL A 20 -2.77 -0.69 6.77
CA VAL A 20 -2.90 -1.64 5.66
C VAL A 20 -3.39 -2.98 6.20
N SER A 21 -4.57 -3.40 5.74
CA SER A 21 -5.11 -4.73 6.01
C SER A 21 -4.91 -5.63 4.80
N VAL A 22 -4.21 -6.75 5.00
CA VAL A 22 -3.89 -7.71 3.94
C VAL A 22 -4.90 -8.85 3.93
N ARG A 23 -5.47 -9.09 2.76
CA ARG A 23 -6.32 -10.23 2.48
C ARG A 23 -5.77 -11.02 1.31
N THR A 24 -5.22 -12.20 1.59
CA THR A 24 -4.70 -13.11 0.57
C THR A 24 -5.80 -14.07 0.12
N THR A 25 -6.03 -14.13 -1.18
CA THR A 25 -6.86 -15.15 -1.83
C THR A 25 -5.98 -16.07 -2.69
N PRO A 26 -6.46 -17.24 -3.13
CA PRO A 26 -5.68 -18.12 -4.01
C PRO A 26 -5.25 -17.49 -5.34
N PHE A 27 -5.90 -16.39 -5.75
CA PHE A 27 -5.65 -15.75 -7.05
C PHE A 27 -4.87 -14.43 -6.93
N PHE A 28 -5.03 -13.70 -5.83
CA PHE A 28 -4.41 -12.40 -5.62
C PHE A 28 -4.38 -12.03 -4.13
N THR A 29 -3.51 -11.09 -3.79
CA THR A 29 -3.47 -10.41 -2.50
C THR A 29 -4.07 -9.02 -2.62
N GLU A 30 -4.97 -8.69 -1.70
CA GLU A 30 -5.55 -7.36 -1.53
C GLU A 30 -4.90 -6.67 -0.33
N TYR A 31 -4.56 -5.40 -0.49
CA TYR A 31 -4.09 -4.51 0.54
C TYR A 31 -5.10 -3.38 0.66
N ASN A 32 -5.87 -3.38 1.74
CA ASN A 32 -6.88 -2.37 2.01
C ASN A 32 -6.28 -1.26 2.86
N LEU A 33 -6.34 -0.03 2.34
CA LEU A 33 -5.88 1.20 2.99
C LEU A 33 -7.01 1.73 3.88
N GLY A 34 -6.80 1.71 5.19
CA GLY A 34 -7.67 2.29 6.20
C GLY A 34 -7.02 3.49 6.88
N ASN A 35 -7.86 4.32 7.50
CA ASN A 35 -7.44 5.52 8.23
C ASN A 35 -6.58 6.48 7.40
N LEU A 36 -6.87 6.56 6.09
CA LEU A 36 -6.28 7.55 5.20
C LEU A 36 -6.97 8.89 5.42
N ASP A 37 -6.23 9.99 5.28
CA ASP A 37 -6.82 11.33 5.26
C ASP A 37 -7.86 11.43 4.13
N ALA A 38 -8.96 12.16 4.38
CA ALA A 38 -10.04 12.31 3.40
C ALA A 38 -9.54 12.98 2.11
N ASP A 39 -8.65 13.97 2.21
CA ASP A 39 -8.12 14.68 1.05
C ASP A 39 -7.25 13.76 0.18
N LEU A 40 -6.45 12.90 0.81
CA LEU A 40 -5.67 11.88 0.12
C LEU A 40 -6.56 10.81 -0.52
N ALA A 41 -7.69 10.48 0.11
CA ALA A 41 -8.62 9.48 -0.42
C ALA A 41 -9.26 9.94 -1.75
N PHE A 42 -9.46 11.24 -1.94
CA PHE A 42 -9.95 11.80 -3.21
C PHE A 42 -8.90 11.75 -4.34
N LEU A 43 -7.62 11.73 -3.99
CA LEU A 43 -6.52 11.66 -4.96
C LEU A 43 -6.20 10.23 -5.40
N LEU A 44 -6.80 9.23 -4.75
CA LEU A 44 -6.61 7.82 -5.06
C LEU A 44 -7.79 7.27 -5.84
N PRO A 45 -7.55 6.31 -6.76
CA PRO A 45 -8.62 5.56 -7.41
C PRO A 45 -9.48 4.73 -6.45
N GLY A 46 -8.97 4.48 -5.25
CA GLY A 46 -9.68 3.80 -4.18
C GLY A 46 -8.76 3.36 -3.06
N SER A 47 -9.34 2.78 -2.02
CA SER A 47 -8.65 2.29 -0.83
C SER A 47 -8.06 0.89 -0.97
N LYS A 48 -7.85 0.40 -2.20
CA LYS A 48 -7.40 -0.98 -2.45
C LYS A 48 -6.22 -1.01 -3.40
N VAL A 49 -5.16 -1.67 -2.96
CA VAL A 49 -4.01 -2.06 -3.78
C VAL A 49 -4.05 -3.57 -3.96
N PHE A 50 -3.78 -4.04 -5.17
CA PHE A 50 -3.82 -5.44 -5.52
C PHE A 50 -2.43 -5.94 -5.89
N SER A 51 -2.17 -7.21 -5.60
CA SER A 51 -0.99 -7.92 -6.06
C SER A 51 -1.38 -9.28 -6.60
N GLN A 52 -1.04 -9.52 -7.87
CA GLN A 52 -1.19 -10.84 -8.50
C GLN A 52 0.09 -11.67 -8.38
N ARG A 53 1.24 -11.02 -8.18
CA ARG A 53 2.56 -11.64 -8.01
C ARG A 53 3.34 -10.87 -6.95
N PRO A 54 4.14 -11.55 -6.11
CA PRO A 54 5.01 -10.88 -5.15
C PRO A 54 5.83 -9.77 -5.79
N GLY A 55 5.88 -8.60 -5.16
CA GLY A 55 6.61 -7.42 -5.65
C GLY A 55 5.89 -6.59 -6.72
N HIS A 56 4.79 -7.08 -7.30
CA HIS A 56 3.97 -6.29 -8.23
C HIS A 56 2.66 -5.87 -7.57
N LEU A 57 2.61 -4.61 -7.14
CA LEU A 57 1.46 -3.94 -6.52
C LEU A 57 0.90 -2.91 -7.50
N PHE A 58 -0.43 -2.80 -7.57
CA PHE A 58 -1.09 -1.82 -8.43
C PHE A 58 -2.46 -1.41 -7.88
N PHE A 59 -2.88 -0.19 -8.21
CA PHE A 59 -4.24 0.27 -8.02
C PHE A 59 -5.11 -0.10 -9.23
N GLN A 60 -6.39 -0.41 -9.00
CA GLN A 60 -7.37 -0.58 -10.08
C GLN A 60 -8.07 0.75 -10.39
N ASN A 61 -8.71 0.88 -11.56
CA ASN A 61 -9.52 2.04 -11.95
C ASN A 61 -8.78 3.39 -11.93
N ILE A 62 -7.51 3.40 -12.34
CA ILE A 62 -6.71 4.62 -12.42
C ILE A 62 -7.32 5.56 -13.49
N ALA A 63 -7.55 6.82 -13.12
CA ALA A 63 -8.04 7.88 -13.98
C ALA A 63 -7.04 9.06 -13.99
N PRO A 64 -7.08 9.94 -15.00
CA PRO A 64 -6.08 11.01 -15.15
C PRO A 64 -6.05 12.06 -14.01
N HIS A 65 -7.08 12.11 -13.16
CA HIS A 65 -7.16 13.03 -12.03
C HIS A 65 -6.57 12.46 -10.73
N HIS A 66 -6.17 11.20 -10.72
CA HIS A 66 -5.54 10.60 -9.55
C HIS A 66 -4.05 10.93 -9.50
N SER A 67 -3.53 11.10 -8.29
CA SER A 67 -2.12 11.41 -8.06
C SER A 67 -1.26 10.18 -8.25
N VAL A 68 -0.45 10.17 -9.31
CA VAL A 68 0.51 9.10 -9.60
C VAL A 68 1.60 9.06 -8.53
N ASP A 69 2.03 10.23 -8.05
CA ASP A 69 3.06 10.33 -7.02
C ASP A 69 2.58 9.72 -5.70
N LEU A 70 1.36 10.04 -5.27
CA LEU A 70 0.77 9.44 -4.06
C LEU A 70 0.64 7.92 -4.18
N MET A 71 0.18 7.42 -5.34
CA MET A 71 0.06 5.98 -5.57
C MET A 71 1.41 5.28 -5.49
N ASN A 72 2.44 5.87 -6.09
CA ASN A 72 3.80 5.31 -6.08
C ASN A 72 4.39 5.31 -4.66
N GLU A 73 4.18 6.36 -3.90
CA GLU A 73 4.61 6.46 -2.50
C GLU A 73 3.97 5.39 -1.63
N ILE A 74 2.65 5.18 -1.75
CA ILE A 74 1.95 4.12 -1.02
C ILE A 74 2.46 2.73 -1.43
N ILE A 75 2.63 2.47 -2.73
CA ILE A 75 3.16 1.20 -3.23
C ILE A 75 4.58 0.97 -2.69
N ARG A 76 5.43 2.00 -2.70
CA ARG A 76 6.79 1.95 -2.16
C ARG A 76 6.76 1.60 -0.68
N SER A 77 6.00 2.31 0.14
CA SER A 77 5.95 2.04 1.59
C SER A 77 5.37 0.67 1.93
N ILE A 78 4.41 0.16 1.15
CA ILE A 78 3.94 -1.22 1.30
C ILE A 78 5.07 -2.20 0.97
N ASN A 79 5.77 -2.01 -0.16
CA ASN A 79 6.88 -2.86 -0.55
C ASN A 79 8.02 -2.83 0.48
N GLU A 80 8.40 -1.67 0.99
CA GLU A 80 9.41 -1.53 2.03
C GLU A 80 9.01 -2.29 3.29
N HIS A 81 7.76 -2.17 3.74
CA HIS A 81 7.28 -2.95 4.89
C HIS A 81 7.33 -4.47 4.64
N LEU A 82 6.99 -4.90 3.43
CA LEU A 82 7.02 -6.33 3.05
C LEU A 82 8.45 -6.87 2.99
N HIS A 83 9.42 -6.10 2.48
CA HIS A 83 10.83 -6.50 2.42
C HIS A 83 11.52 -6.42 3.79
N ALA A 84 11.30 -5.34 4.55
CA ALA A 84 11.84 -5.19 5.90
C ALA A 84 11.39 -6.32 6.84
N GLY A 85 10.18 -6.86 6.63
CA GLY A 85 9.70 -8.04 7.34
C GLY A 85 10.36 -9.36 6.91
N ASN A 86 10.96 -9.43 5.72
CA ASN A 86 11.69 -10.61 5.23
C ASN A 86 13.16 -10.63 5.70
N ASP A 87 13.75 -9.47 6.02
CA ASP A 87 15.17 -9.36 6.39
C ASP A 87 15.48 -9.87 7.80
N VAL A 88 14.48 -10.07 8.67
CA VAL A 88 14.69 -10.56 10.05
C VAL A 88 14.89 -12.10 10.11
N SER A 89 14.85 -12.80 8.97
CA SER A 89 15.01 -14.28 8.95
C SER A 89 16.43 -14.77 8.62
N SER A 90 17.41 -13.87 8.44
CA SER A 90 18.77 -14.24 7.97
C SER A 90 19.88 -13.84 8.95
N GLN A 91 19.68 -14.08 10.24
CA GLN A 91 20.80 -14.20 11.19
C GLN A 91 20.65 -15.51 11.96
N ALA A 92 21.25 -16.55 11.40
CA ALA A 92 21.57 -17.81 12.07
C ALA A 92 23.07 -17.82 12.41
#